data_AF-A0A516WS75-F1
#
_entry.id   AF-A0A516WS75-F1
#
_cell.length_a   1.000
_cell.length_b   1.000
_cell.length_c   1.000
_cell.angle_alpha   90.00
_cell.angle_beta   90.00
_cell.angle_gamma   90.00
#
_symmetry.space_group_name_H-M   'P 1'
#
loop_
_entity.id
_entity.type
_entity.pdbx_description
1 polymer ?
#
loop_
_entity_poly.entity_id
_entity_poly.type
_entity_poly.pdbx_seq_one_letter_code
_entity_poly.pdbx_strand_id
1 'polypeptide(L)'
;MADFVTVSDVVTGWRPLTAAEGPWAPQLIAAASMWIRDPNRRPDIADNDPAARFVVIEVVRAALTAAKHAGHVSYSKTVGGVTRSGTLANPGRSLVFTEYHHQLLGISRSAKPSWTFGD
;
A
#
# COMPACT_ATOMS: atom_id res chain seq x y z
N MET A 1 18.04 8.91 3.13
CA MET A 1 16.81 8.56 3.87
C MET A 1 16.67 7.05 3.81
N ALA A 2 16.50 6.35 4.92
CA ALA A 2 16.53 4.90 4.95
C ALA A 2 15.15 4.31 4.65
N ASP A 3 15.09 3.45 3.62
CA ASP A 3 13.89 2.67 3.31
C ASP A 3 13.76 1.49 4.28
N PHE A 4 12.53 1.18 4.68
CA PHE A 4 12.26 0.04 5.58
C PHE A 4 12.56 -1.31 4.92
N VAL A 5 12.48 -1.36 3.59
CA VAL A 5 12.45 -2.59 2.80
C VAL A 5 13.21 -2.37 1.50
N THR A 6 13.90 -3.39 1.02
CA THR A 6 14.57 -3.39 -0.29
C THR A 6 13.72 -4.08 -1.36
N VAL A 7 14.05 -3.86 -2.64
CA VAL A 7 13.37 -4.57 -3.75
C VAL A 7 13.49 -6.09 -3.60
N SER A 8 14.62 -6.59 -3.11
CA SER A 8 14.83 -8.01 -2.83
C SER A 8 13.84 -8.57 -1.80
N ASP A 9 13.56 -7.83 -0.73
CA ASP A 9 12.60 -8.26 0.29
C ASP A 9 11.17 -8.40 -0.30
N VAL A 10 10.80 -7.49 -1.21
CA VAL A 10 9.51 -7.55 -1.92
C VAL A 10 9.44 -8.78 -2.82
N VAL A 11 10.54 -9.11 -3.52
CA VAL A 11 10.61 -10.30 -4.38
C VAL A 11 10.52 -11.58 -3.55
N THR A 12 11.26 -11.66 -2.44
CA THR A 12 11.26 -12.82 -1.53
C THR A 12 9.88 -13.05 -0.91
N GLY A 13 9.18 -11.98 -0.54
CA GLY A 13 7.86 -12.05 0.09
C GLY A 13 6.68 -12.25 -0.87
N TRP A 14 6.90 -12.22 -2.19
CA TRP A 14 5.80 -12.24 -3.17
C TRP A 14 6.08 -13.01 -4.46
N ARG A 15 6.71 -12.37 -5.44
CA ARG A 15 7.03 -12.94 -6.76
C ARG A 15 8.16 -12.15 -7.43
N PRO A 16 8.84 -12.74 -8.43
CA PRO A 16 9.78 -12.01 -9.27
C PRO A 16 9.12 -10.82 -9.98
N LEU A 17 9.82 -9.68 -10.02
CA LEU A 17 9.38 -8.49 -10.74
C LEU A 17 9.62 -8.65 -12.24
N THR A 18 8.66 -8.16 -13.03
CA THR A 18 8.82 -8.02 -14.48
C THR A 18 9.72 -6.83 -14.83
N ALA A 19 10.25 -6.80 -16.06
CA ALA A 19 11.09 -5.70 -16.54
C ALA A 19 10.43 -4.32 -16.44
N ALA A 20 9.10 -4.27 -16.57
CA ALA A 20 8.32 -3.04 -16.43
C ALA A 20 8.13 -2.62 -14.97
N GLU A 21 8.06 -3.56 -14.02
CA GLU A 21 7.87 -3.27 -12.59
C GLU A 21 9.18 -2.85 -11.89
N GLY A 22 10.33 -3.30 -12.39
CA GLY A 22 11.66 -3.06 -11.80
C GLY A 22 11.98 -1.58 -11.50
N PRO A 23 11.75 -0.63 -12.43
CA PRO A 23 11.98 0.79 -12.18
C PRO A 23 10.96 1.43 -11.21
N TRP A 24 9.75 0.89 -11.13
CA TRP A 24 8.67 1.44 -10.31
C TRP A 24 8.74 0.98 -8.86
N ALA A 25 9.15 -0.27 -8.62
CA ALA A 25 9.27 -0.84 -7.28
C ALA A 25 10.07 0.05 -6.30
N PRO A 26 11.29 0.54 -6.60
CA PRO A 26 12.03 1.40 -5.67
C PRO A 26 11.33 2.74 -5.41
N GLN A 27 10.65 3.32 -6.41
CA GLN A 27 9.91 4.56 -6.24
C GLN A 27 8.68 4.39 -5.33
N LEU A 28 7.98 3.27 -5.46
CA LEU A 28 6.83 2.93 -4.61
C LEU A 28 7.26 2.63 -3.17
N ILE A 29 8.39 1.96 -2.99
CA ILE A 29 9.00 1.73 -1.66
C ILE A 29 9.34 3.06 -1.01
N ALA A 30 10.07 3.94 -1.70
CA ALA A 30 10.43 5.26 -1.18
C ALA A 30 9.20 6.09 -0.81
N ALA A 31 8.19 6.11 -1.69
CA ALA A 31 6.94 6.82 -1.43
C ALA A 31 6.17 6.24 -0.24
N ALA A 32 6.13 4.91 -0.07
CA ALA A 32 5.51 4.27 1.09
C ALA A 32 6.29 4.56 2.39
N SER A 33 7.62 4.50 2.36
CA SER A 33 8.48 4.86 3.48
C SER A 33 8.26 6.31 3.91
N MET A 34 8.22 7.24 2.96
CA MET A 34 7.93 8.65 3.21
C MET A 34 6.53 8.85 3.79
N TRP A 35 5.54 8.12 3.29
CA TRP A 35 4.18 8.21 3.79
C TRP A 35 4.09 7.79 5.26
N ILE A 36 4.74 6.70 5.66
CA ILE A 36 4.73 6.21 7.06
C ILE A 36 5.42 7.22 7.98
N ARG A 37 6.56 7.78 7.55
CA ARG A 37 7.38 8.73 8.32
C ARG A 37 6.85 10.17 8.33
N ASP A 38 5.73 10.45 7.66
CA ASP A 38 5.09 11.75 7.71
C ASP A 38 4.87 12.17 9.18
N PRO A 39 5.23 13.40 9.56
CA PRO A 39 5.13 13.88 10.93
C PRO A 39 3.71 13.79 11.51
N ASN A 40 2.68 13.75 10.67
CA ASN A 40 1.29 13.59 11.11
C ASN A 40 0.87 12.13 11.34
N ARG A 41 1.77 11.18 11.11
CA ARG A 41 1.48 9.74 11.22
C ARG A 41 2.35 9.09 12.27
N ARG A 42 3.56 8.67 11.90
CA ARG A 42 4.44 7.89 12.78
C ARG A 42 5.91 8.20 12.47
N PRO A 43 6.36 9.45 12.73
CA PRO A 43 7.75 9.84 12.47
C PRO A 43 8.75 9.04 13.33
N ASP A 44 8.33 8.59 14.51
CA ASP A 44 9.18 7.90 15.50
C ASP A 44 9.32 6.38 15.26
N ILE A 45 8.84 5.88 14.12
CA ILE A 45 8.94 4.45 13.82
C ILE A 45 10.42 4.07 13.54
N ALA A 46 10.88 3.00 14.19
CA ALA A 46 12.22 2.48 13.98
C ALA A 46 12.38 1.92 12.56
N ASP A 47 13.56 2.09 11.98
CA ASP A 47 13.87 1.63 10.61
C ASP A 47 13.71 0.11 10.43
N ASN A 48 13.87 -0.66 11.52
CA ASN A 48 13.75 -2.11 11.54
C ASN A 48 12.41 -2.62 12.12
N ASP A 49 11.41 -1.75 12.25
CA ASP A 49 10.10 -2.14 12.78
C ASP A 49 9.44 -3.20 11.87
N PRO A 50 9.11 -4.39 12.39
CA PRO A 50 8.58 -5.48 11.58
C PRO A 50 7.19 -5.18 11.01
N ALA A 51 6.37 -4.35 11.68
CA ALA A 51 5.07 -3.96 11.18
C ALA A 51 5.20 -2.96 10.02
N ALA A 52 6.15 -2.01 10.11
CA ALA A 52 6.47 -1.10 9.01
C ALA A 52 6.88 -1.86 7.75
N ARG A 53 7.79 -2.84 7.91
CA ARG A 53 8.27 -3.67 6.81
C ARG A 53 7.13 -4.43 6.14
N PHE A 54 6.27 -5.07 6.92
CA PHE A 54 5.13 -5.81 6.41
C PHE A 54 4.16 -4.91 5.63
N VAL A 55 3.81 -3.75 6.18
CA VAL A 55 2.89 -2.80 5.54
C VAL A 55 3.46 -2.27 4.20
N VAL A 56 4.75 -1.92 4.15
CA VAL A 56 5.38 -1.47 2.91
C VAL A 56 5.31 -2.56 1.83
N ILE A 57 5.62 -3.82 2.17
CA ILE A 57 5.55 -4.94 1.21
C ILE A 57 4.12 -5.13 0.69
N GLU A 58 3.11 -5.15 1.57
CA GLU A 58 1.72 -5.35 1.15
C GLU A 58 1.20 -4.22 0.26
N VAL A 59 1.51 -2.96 0.59
CA VAL A 59 1.04 -1.80 -0.18
C VAL A 59 1.74 -1.75 -1.55
N VAL A 60 3.05 -2.00 -1.61
CA VAL A 60 3.79 -2.03 -2.88
C VAL A 60 3.30 -3.18 -3.77
N ARG A 61 3.03 -4.37 -3.20
CA ARG A 61 2.41 -5.50 -3.91
C ARG A 61 1.07 -5.11 -4.52
N ALA A 62 0.22 -4.49 -3.73
CA ALA A 62 -1.11 -4.06 -4.16
C ALA A 62 -1.02 -3.01 -5.27
N ALA A 63 -0.11 -2.04 -5.13
CA ALA A 63 0.15 -1.01 -6.12
C ALA A 63 0.58 -1.57 -7.48
N LEU A 64 1.59 -2.45 -7.50
CA LEU A 64 2.09 -3.08 -8.73
C LEU A 64 1.01 -3.95 -9.40
N THR A 65 0.20 -4.65 -8.61
CA THR A 65 -0.91 -5.45 -9.14
C THR A 65 -2.03 -4.57 -9.72
N ALA A 66 -2.36 -3.47 -9.03
CA ALA A 66 -3.39 -2.53 -9.48
C ALA A 66 -2.95 -1.76 -10.75
N ALA A 67 -1.66 -1.46 -10.90
CA ALA A 67 -1.12 -0.79 -12.09
C ALA A 67 -1.42 -1.55 -13.39
N LYS A 68 -1.44 -2.89 -13.35
CA LYS A 68 -1.85 -3.73 -14.50
C LYS A 68 -3.30 -3.49 -14.96
N HIS A 69 -4.14 -3.02 -14.05
CA HIS A 69 -5.56 -2.75 -14.29
C HIS A 69 -5.87 -1.25 -14.24
N ALA A 70 -4.85 -0.39 -14.34
CA ALA A 70 -5.02 1.05 -14.32
C ALA A 70 -5.99 1.48 -15.43
N GLY A 71 -7.00 2.27 -15.06
CA GLY A 71 -8.07 2.73 -15.98
C GLY A 71 -9.27 1.78 -16.12
N HIS A 72 -9.22 0.56 -15.57
CA HIS A 72 -10.37 -0.35 -15.54
C HIS A 72 -11.14 -0.24 -14.20
N VAL A 73 -12.37 0.25 -14.24
CA VAL A 73 -13.27 0.28 -13.07
C VAL A 73 -14.01 -1.05 -12.88
N SER A 74 -14.33 -1.71 -13.99
CA SER A 74 -14.89 -3.06 -14.01
C SER A 74 -14.37 -3.80 -15.23
N TYR A 75 -14.25 -5.12 -15.12
CA TYR A 75 -14.00 -5.98 -16.28
C TYR A 75 -14.99 -7.14 -16.26
N SER A 76 -15.45 -7.52 -17.45
CA SER A 76 -16.20 -8.74 -17.68
C SER A 76 -15.63 -9.37 -18.95
N LYS A 77 -15.18 -10.62 -18.83
CA LYS A 77 -14.75 -11.41 -19.98
C LYS A 77 -15.51 -12.72 -19.99
N THR A 78 -16.27 -12.93 -21.05
CA THR A 78 -16.99 -14.19 -21.30
C THR A 78 -16.28 -14.95 -22.40
N VAL A 79 -15.89 -16.20 -22.12
CA VAL A 79 -15.33 -17.12 -23.12
C VAL A 79 -16.01 -18.47 -22.96
N GLY A 80 -16.67 -18.96 -24.01
CA GLY A 80 -17.24 -20.32 -24.05
C GLY A 80 -18.18 -20.65 -22.89
N GLY A 81 -19.03 -19.71 -22.46
CA GLY A 81 -20.00 -19.90 -21.38
C GLY A 81 -19.46 -19.65 -19.96
N VAL A 82 -18.15 -19.40 -19.80
CA VAL A 82 -17.55 -19.01 -18.51
C VAL A 82 -17.36 -17.49 -18.48
N THR A 83 -17.97 -16.84 -17.50
CA THR A 83 -17.83 -15.39 -17.27
C THR A 83 -16.89 -15.15 -16.09
N ARG A 84 -15.82 -14.38 -16.32
CA ARG A 84 -15.01 -13.79 -15.26
C ARG A 84 -15.29 -12.30 -15.21
N SER A 85 -15.91 -11.86 -14.13
CA SER A 85 -16.17 -10.44 -13.87
C SER A 85 -15.61 -10.03 -12.52
N GLY A 86 -15.13 -8.78 -12.43
CA GLY A 86 -14.65 -8.20 -11.18
C GLY A 86 -14.74 -6.68 -11.21
N THR A 87 -15.05 -6.09 -10.06
CA THR A 87 -15.03 -4.64 -9.85
C THR A 87 -13.75 -4.27 -9.10
N LEU A 88 -13.01 -3.30 -9.62
CA LEU A 88 -11.81 -2.81 -8.94
C LEU A 88 -12.17 -1.67 -7.99
N ALA A 89 -11.82 -1.81 -6.71
CA ALA A 89 -12.19 -0.83 -5.70
C ALA A 89 -11.42 0.50 -5.79
N ASN A 90 -10.18 0.50 -6.33
CA ASN A 90 -9.34 1.71 -6.43
C ASN A 90 -8.37 1.67 -7.64
N PRO A 91 -8.86 1.69 -8.89
CA PRO A 91 -8.05 1.49 -10.10
C PRO A 91 -7.13 2.66 -10.50
N GLY A 92 -6.90 3.64 -9.63
CA GLY A 92 -6.07 4.82 -9.92
C GLY A 92 -5.27 5.37 -8.75
N ARG A 93 -5.29 4.71 -7.58
CA ARG A 93 -4.47 5.13 -6.43
C ARG A 93 -3.19 4.29 -6.41
N SER A 94 -2.04 4.95 -6.55
CA SER A 94 -0.72 4.29 -6.60
C SER A 94 -0.31 3.66 -5.27
N LEU A 95 -0.81 4.16 -4.13
CA LEU A 95 -0.59 3.58 -2.79
C LEU A 95 -1.89 3.68 -1.99
N VAL A 96 -2.42 2.54 -1.53
CA VAL A 96 -3.64 2.49 -0.71
C VAL A 96 -3.30 1.84 0.63
N PHE A 97 -3.39 2.62 1.70
CA PHE A 97 -3.27 2.13 3.07
C PHE A 97 -4.67 1.83 3.63
N THR A 98 -4.89 0.57 4.03
CA THR A 98 -6.17 0.11 4.58
C THR A 98 -6.23 0.36 6.09
N GLU A 99 -7.42 0.33 6.70
CA GLU A 99 -7.57 0.41 8.16
C GLU A 99 -6.68 -0.59 8.90
N TYR A 100 -6.52 -1.80 8.34
CA TYR A 100 -5.65 -2.83 8.88
C TYR A 100 -4.18 -2.39 8.94
N HIS A 101 -3.68 -1.72 7.89
CA HIS A 101 -2.31 -1.17 7.88
C HIS A 101 -2.15 -0.07 8.94
N HIS A 102 -3.17 0.77 9.13
CA HIS A 102 -3.16 1.79 10.17
C HIS A 102 -3.11 1.16 11.57
N GLN A 103 -3.91 0.12 11.82
CA GLN A 103 -3.89 -0.63 13.09
C GLN A 103 -2.53 -1.28 13.36
N LEU A 104 -1.92 -1.90 12.34
CA LEU A 104 -0.57 -2.49 12.45
C LEU A 104 0.50 -1.45 12.81
N LEU A 105 0.39 -0.24 12.27
CA LEU A 105 1.31 0.87 12.57
C LEU A 105 0.98 1.59 13.90
N GLY A 106 -0.10 1.19 14.57
CA GLY A 106 -0.61 1.88 15.78
C GLY A 106 -1.18 3.28 15.49
N ILE A 107 -1.54 3.58 14.24
CA ILE A 107 -2.14 4.85 13.82
C ILE A 107 -3.65 4.74 14.04
N SER A 108 -4.17 5.40 15.08
CA SER A 108 -5.62 5.44 15.32
C SER A 108 -6.30 6.35 14.30
N ARG A 109 -7.28 5.82 13.55
CA ARG A 109 -8.14 6.60 12.63
C ARG A 109 -9.46 7.03 13.24
N SER A 110 -9.81 6.54 14.42
CA SER A 110 -10.92 7.09 15.19
C SER A 110 -10.56 8.49 15.68
N ALA A 111 -11.38 9.48 15.34
CA ALA A 111 -11.30 10.80 15.94
C ALA A 111 -11.43 10.62 17.45
N LYS A 112 -10.45 11.12 18.22
CA LYS A 112 -10.61 11.19 19.68
C LYS A 112 -11.83 12.09 19.95
N PRO A 113 -12.78 11.69 20.82
CA PRO A 113 -13.87 12.58 21.20
C PRO A 113 -13.27 13.86 21.78
N SER A 114 -13.49 14.99 21.12
CA SER A 114 -13.10 16.32 21.60
C SER A 114 -14.36 17.04 22.07
N TRP A 115 -14.43 17.36 23.35
CA TRP A 115 -15.49 18.19 23.91
C TRP A 115 -14.90 19.49 24.41
N THR A 116 -15.43 20.62 23.95
CA THR A 116 -15.08 21.96 24.45
C THR A 116 -16.26 22.44 25.29
N PHE A 117 -16.15 22.35 26.63
CA PHE A 117 -17.00 23.17 27.48
C PHE A 117 -16.37 24.56 27.46
N GLY A 118 -16.98 25.49 26.72
CA GLY A 118 -16.63 26.90 26.82
C GLY A 118 -17.02 27.42 28.21
N ASP A 119 -16.12 28.17 28.83
CA ASP A 119 -16.35 29.01 30.01
C ASP A 119 -17.00 30.33 29.58
#